data_AF-A0A661MCD3-F1
#
_entry.id   AF-A0A661MCD3-F1
#
_cell.length_a   1.000
_cell.length_b   1.000
_cell.length_c   1.000
_cell.angle_alpha   90.00
_cell.angle_beta   90.00
_cell.angle_gamma   90.00
#
_symmetry.space_group_name_H-M   'P 1'
#
loop_
_entity.id
_entity.type
_entity.pdbx_description
1 polymer ?
#
loop_
_entity_poly.entity_id
_entity_poly.type
_entity_poly.pdbx_seq_one_letter_code
_entity_poly.pdbx_strand_id
1 'polypeptide(L)'
;MIEVPTLRHKRLFELASQLYRHIRYGAGISASVCIFLMVCTIVPDCIGRFFFDKPIYGTLELNILFMSAVVFLSLAWTQSQRGHVRVEVLISKLGPNMRSVFDIICWVIGFALFFAITIGGTKEAIHSITIGENLWGVKKFPVWPGKIAAAFGSALLCIQFLIDIGVEVQRIVSRKKLGVEFNQETLNIKE
;
A
#
# COMPACT_ATOMS: atom_id res chain seq x y z
N MET A 1 8.87 7.31 -34.72
CA MET A 1 9.01 5.85 -34.88
C MET A 1 10.12 5.43 -33.92
N ILE A 2 9.76 4.97 -32.71
CA ILE A 2 10.72 4.77 -31.61
C ILE A 2 11.06 3.28 -31.58
N GLU A 3 12.22 2.93 -32.10
CA GLU A 3 12.76 1.58 -31.95
C GLU A 3 13.10 1.35 -30.47
N VAL A 4 12.41 0.38 -29.87
CA VAL A 4 12.60 -0.07 -28.49
C VAL A 4 13.56 -1.27 -28.50
N PRO A 5 14.77 -1.19 -27.95
CA PRO A 5 15.70 -2.32 -27.97
C PRO A 5 15.41 -3.37 -26.88
N THR A 6 15.48 -4.63 -27.35
CA THR A 6 15.67 -5.95 -26.71
C THR A 6 14.60 -6.55 -25.77
N LEU A 7 14.06 -7.70 -26.23
CA LEU A 7 12.89 -8.47 -25.78
C LEU A 7 12.87 -8.93 -24.30
N ARG A 8 14.01 -8.92 -23.59
CA ARG A 8 14.11 -9.39 -22.19
C ARG A 8 13.63 -8.33 -21.18
N HIS A 9 13.80 -7.04 -21.49
CA HIS A 9 13.37 -5.94 -20.62
C HIS A 9 11.86 -5.69 -20.67
N LYS A 10 11.20 -5.99 -21.80
CA LYS A 10 9.74 -5.87 -21.95
C LYS A 10 8.98 -6.83 -21.03
N ARG A 11 9.37 -8.11 -20.97
CA ARG A 11 8.71 -9.11 -20.09
C ARG A 11 8.84 -8.79 -18.61
N LEU A 12 9.98 -8.28 -18.15
CA LEU A 12 10.14 -7.88 -16.75
C LEU A 12 9.28 -6.67 -16.39
N PHE A 13 9.14 -5.71 -17.31
CA PHE A 13 8.25 -4.56 -17.13
C PHE A 13 6.77 -4.96 -17.18
N GLU A 14 6.41 -5.87 -18.09
CA GLU A 14 5.05 -6.43 -18.19
C GLU A 14 4.70 -7.27 -16.97
N LEU A 15 5.60 -8.13 -16.47
CA LEU A 15 5.39 -8.91 -15.26
C LEU A 15 5.31 -8.01 -14.01
N ALA A 16 6.18 -7.01 -13.88
CA ALA A 16 6.13 -6.07 -12.76
C ALA A 16 4.84 -5.25 -12.77
N SER A 17 4.39 -4.78 -13.93
CA SER A 17 3.13 -4.03 -14.07
C SER A 17 1.89 -4.92 -13.88
N GLN A 18 1.92 -6.18 -14.33
CA GLN A 18 0.86 -7.15 -14.08
C GLN A 18 0.78 -7.52 -12.59
N LEU A 19 1.90 -7.82 -11.95
CA LEU A 19 1.95 -8.15 -10.53
C LEU A 19 1.49 -6.95 -9.67
N TYR A 20 1.96 -5.75 -9.99
CA TYR A 20 1.50 -4.50 -9.39
C TYR A 20 -0.03 -4.34 -9.51
N ARG A 21 -0.60 -4.65 -10.67
CA ARG A 21 -2.03 -4.55 -10.91
C ARG A 21 -2.82 -5.55 -10.06
N HIS A 22 -2.33 -6.77 -9.88
CA HIS A 22 -3.02 -7.81 -9.11
C HIS A 22 -2.97 -7.52 -7.61
N ILE A 23 -1.80 -7.14 -7.09
CA ILE A 23 -1.62 -6.76 -5.67
C ILE A 23 -2.52 -5.57 -5.34
N ARG A 24 -2.53 -4.56 -6.21
CA ARG A 24 -3.42 -3.40 -6.10
C ARG A 24 -4.87 -3.86 -6.04
N TYR A 25 -5.41 -4.50 -7.08
CA TYR A 25 -6.83 -4.89 -7.10
C TYR A 25 -7.24 -5.83 -5.96
N GLY A 26 -6.36 -6.74 -5.54
CA GLY A 26 -6.61 -7.59 -4.38
C GLY A 26 -6.80 -6.78 -3.09
N ALA A 27 -5.92 -5.82 -2.81
CA ALA A 27 -6.02 -4.95 -1.63
C ALA A 27 -7.26 -4.06 -1.65
N GLY A 28 -7.61 -3.49 -2.82
CA GLY A 28 -8.79 -2.65 -2.97
C GLY A 28 -10.10 -3.41 -2.81
N ILE A 29 -10.20 -4.60 -3.41
CA ILE A 29 -11.39 -5.46 -3.29
C ILE A 29 -11.56 -5.93 -1.85
N SER A 30 -10.49 -6.41 -1.21
CA SER A 30 -10.56 -6.85 0.19
C SER A 30 -10.95 -5.72 1.14
N ALA A 31 -10.41 -4.51 0.97
CA ALA A 31 -10.84 -3.35 1.76
C ALA A 31 -12.33 -3.04 1.56
N SER A 32 -12.81 -3.07 0.30
CA SER A 32 -14.20 -2.79 -0.04
C SER A 32 -15.16 -3.82 0.55
N VAL A 33 -14.79 -5.10 0.52
CA VAL A 33 -15.56 -6.19 1.15
C VAL A 33 -15.62 -6.00 2.67
N CYS A 34 -14.50 -5.65 3.31
CA CYS A 34 -14.49 -5.37 4.76
C CYS A 34 -15.39 -4.18 5.11
N ILE A 35 -15.36 -3.09 4.36
CA ILE A 35 -16.25 -1.93 4.57
C ILE A 35 -17.72 -2.35 4.42
N PHE A 36 -18.05 -3.13 3.39
CA PHE A 36 -19.41 -3.63 3.20
C PHE A 36 -19.89 -4.47 4.39
N LEU A 37 -19.04 -5.36 4.91
CA LEU A 37 -19.34 -6.14 6.11
C LEU A 37 -19.51 -5.26 7.37
N MET A 38 -18.73 -4.19 7.50
CA MET A 38 -18.93 -3.20 8.58
C MET A 38 -20.30 -2.55 8.49
N VAL A 39 -20.70 -2.07 7.30
CA VAL A 39 -22.02 -1.46 7.10
C VAL A 39 -23.14 -2.46 7.41
N CYS A 40 -23.00 -3.71 6.94
CA CYS A 40 -23.97 -4.78 7.22
C CYS A 40 -24.09 -5.14 8.71
N THR A 41 -23.09 -4.84 9.53
CA THR A 41 -23.15 -5.12 10.98
C THR A 41 -23.61 -3.89 11.77
N ILE A 42 -23.15 -2.69 11.41
CA ILE A 42 -23.51 -1.43 12.08
C ILE A 42 -24.98 -1.05 11.83
N VAL A 43 -25.48 -1.23 10.60
CA VAL A 43 -26.85 -0.80 10.26
C VAL A 43 -27.91 -1.55 11.08
N PRO A 44 -27.88 -2.90 11.19
CA PRO A 44 -28.80 -3.63 12.06
C PRO A 44 -28.64 -3.28 13.55
N ASP A 45 -27.42 -3.02 14.02
CA ASP A 45 -27.19 -2.61 15.41
C ASP A 45 -27.80 -1.24 15.71
N CYS A 46 -27.60 -0.25 14.83
CA CYS A 46 -28.27 1.04 14.94
C CYS A 46 -29.79 0.87 14.93
N ILE A 47 -30.36 0.11 14.01
CA ILE A 47 -31.81 -0.13 13.95
C ILE A 47 -32.31 -0.81 15.23
N GLY A 48 -31.63 -1.85 15.71
CA GLY A 48 -31.98 -2.56 16.94
C GLY A 48 -31.95 -1.66 18.17
N ARG A 49 -30.99 -0.74 18.23
CA ARG A 49 -30.84 0.20 19.33
C ARG A 49 -31.88 1.31 19.31
N PHE A 50 -32.19 1.86 18.14
CA PHE A 50 -33.14 2.97 18.00
C PHE A 50 -34.61 2.53 18.02
N PHE A 51 -34.93 1.35 17.47
CA PHE A 51 -36.32 0.89 17.33
C PHE A 51 -36.73 -0.17 18.37
N PHE A 52 -35.79 -0.97 18.87
CA PHE A 52 -36.10 -2.13 19.73
C PHE A 52 -35.51 -2.03 21.14
N ASP A 53 -34.77 -0.95 21.48
CA ASP A 53 -34.04 -0.77 22.74
C ASP A 53 -33.14 -1.96 23.12
N LYS A 54 -32.79 -2.79 22.13
CA LYS A 54 -32.02 -4.02 22.28
C LYS A 54 -30.76 -3.92 21.42
N PRO A 55 -29.63 -3.45 21.99
CA PRO A 55 -28.37 -3.41 21.27
C PRO A 55 -27.87 -4.83 20.96
N ILE A 56 -27.21 -5.00 19.81
CA ILE A 56 -26.62 -6.28 19.43
C ILE A 56 -25.22 -6.35 20.07
N TYR A 57 -25.12 -7.10 21.17
CA TYR A 57 -23.86 -7.28 21.89
C TYR A 57 -22.76 -7.90 21.00
N GLY A 58 -21.57 -7.31 20.99
CA GLY A 58 -20.42 -7.80 20.20
C GLY A 58 -20.21 -7.10 18.85
N THR A 59 -21.16 -6.26 18.41
CA THR A 59 -21.05 -5.55 17.12
C THR A 59 -19.94 -4.50 17.13
N LEU A 60 -19.74 -3.82 18.27
CA LEU A 60 -18.73 -2.79 18.42
C LEU A 60 -17.32 -3.41 18.33
N GLU A 61 -17.09 -4.49 19.07
CA GLU A 61 -15.83 -5.21 19.10
C GLU A 61 -15.48 -5.78 17.72
N LEU A 62 -16.46 -6.35 17.03
CA LEU A 62 -16.31 -6.84 15.65
C LEU A 62 -15.91 -5.70 14.68
N ASN A 63 -16.54 -4.54 14.81
CA ASN A 63 -16.23 -3.39 13.97
C ASN A 63 -14.85 -2.81 14.25
N ILE A 64 -14.35 -2.84 15.48
CA ILE A 64 -12.95 -2.44 15.76
C ILE A 64 -11.97 -3.33 14.99
N LEU A 65 -12.22 -4.64 14.91
CA LEU A 65 -11.38 -5.57 14.16
C LEU A 65 -11.43 -5.29 12.65
N PHE A 66 -12.63 -5.07 12.10
CA PHE A 66 -12.78 -4.70 10.69
C PHE A 66 -12.15 -3.35 10.37
N MET A 67 -12.28 -2.34 11.25
CA MET A 67 -11.69 -1.03 11.08
C MET A 67 -10.17 -1.11 10.93
N SER A 68 -9.51 -1.91 11.77
CA SER A 68 -8.07 -2.20 11.64
C SER A 68 -7.74 -2.75 10.24
N ALA A 69 -8.45 -3.80 9.81
CA ALA A 69 -8.24 -4.41 8.50
C ALA A 69 -8.44 -3.40 7.35
N VAL A 70 -9.52 -2.63 7.40
CA VAL A 70 -9.85 -1.61 6.40
C VAL A 70 -8.77 -0.54 6.33
N VAL A 71 -8.30 -0.02 7.46
CA VAL A 71 -7.28 1.04 7.48
C VAL A 71 -5.98 0.57 6.81
N PHE A 72 -5.46 -0.59 7.20
CA PHE A 72 -4.19 -1.08 6.65
C PHE A 72 -4.30 -1.53 5.19
N LEU A 73 -5.39 -2.18 4.78
CA LEU A 73 -5.62 -2.52 3.36
C LEU A 73 -5.86 -1.27 2.50
N SER A 74 -6.60 -0.29 3.00
CA SER A 74 -6.86 0.97 2.28
C SER A 74 -5.60 1.82 2.16
N LEU A 75 -4.72 1.77 3.16
CA LEU A 75 -3.38 2.37 3.06
C LEU A 75 -2.56 1.74 1.93
N ALA A 76 -2.56 0.40 1.82
CA ALA A 76 -1.94 -0.32 0.71
C ALA A 76 -2.49 0.10 -0.65
N TRP A 77 -3.82 0.19 -0.76
CA TRP A 77 -4.48 0.68 -1.97
C TRP A 77 -4.12 2.14 -2.29
N THR A 78 -4.15 3.03 -1.31
CA THR A 78 -3.88 4.47 -1.50
C THR A 78 -2.44 4.73 -1.91
N GLN A 79 -1.50 4.01 -1.32
CA GLN A 79 -0.09 4.06 -1.71
C GLN A 79 0.09 3.61 -3.16
N SER A 80 -0.62 2.56 -3.58
CA SER A 80 -0.57 2.12 -4.99
C SER A 80 -1.02 3.22 -5.95
N GLN A 81 -2.02 4.02 -5.59
CA GLN A 81 -2.49 5.13 -6.42
C GLN A 81 -1.55 6.35 -6.38
N ARG A 82 -0.45 6.29 -5.63
CA ARG A 82 0.41 7.45 -5.31
C ARG A 82 -0.41 8.63 -4.79
N GLY A 83 -1.50 8.33 -4.07
CA GLY A 83 -2.46 9.33 -3.58
C GLY A 83 -1.95 10.14 -2.38
N HIS A 84 -0.75 9.85 -1.88
CA HIS A 84 -0.11 10.66 -0.85
C HIS A 84 0.24 12.04 -1.42
N VAL A 85 -0.06 13.08 -0.64
CA VAL A 85 0.17 14.48 -1.01
C VAL A 85 1.63 14.68 -1.38
N ARG A 86 1.90 14.73 -2.69
CA ARG A 86 3.22 15.00 -3.24
C ARG A 86 3.36 16.51 -3.35
N VAL A 87 4.37 17.08 -2.70
CA VAL A 87 4.62 18.53 -2.77
C VAL A 87 5.22 18.86 -4.13
N GLU A 88 4.38 18.90 -5.16
CA GLU A 88 4.80 19.17 -6.54
C GLU A 88 5.37 20.58 -6.71
N VAL A 89 4.94 21.54 -5.89
CA VAL A 89 5.42 22.94 -5.92
C VAL A 89 6.91 23.05 -5.58
N LEU A 90 7.41 22.22 -4.66
CA LEU A 90 8.83 22.23 -4.30
C LEU A 90 9.64 21.50 -5.38
N ILE A 91 9.08 20.41 -5.92
CA ILE A 91 9.71 19.51 -6.89
C ILE A 91 9.73 20.07 -8.32
N SER A 92 8.78 20.92 -8.70
CA SER A 92 8.68 21.50 -10.05
C SER A 92 9.82 22.47 -10.37
N LYS A 93 10.50 23.00 -9.34
CA LYS A 93 11.71 23.83 -9.48
C LYS A 93 13.00 23.00 -9.59
N LEU A 94 12.97 21.70 -9.31
CA LEU A 94 14.12 20.81 -9.38
C LEU A 94 14.17 20.07 -10.72
N GLY A 95 15.38 19.88 -11.24
CA GLY A 95 15.59 19.12 -12.48
C GLY A 95 15.10 17.65 -12.38
N PRO A 96 14.86 16.99 -13.52
CA PRO A 96 14.25 15.66 -13.59
C PRO A 96 15.00 14.56 -12.83
N ASN A 97 16.31 14.72 -12.63
CA ASN A 97 17.15 13.78 -11.89
C ASN A 97 17.00 13.94 -10.36
N MET A 98 16.90 15.17 -9.87
CA MET A 98 16.73 15.44 -8.43
C MET A 98 15.34 15.01 -7.96
N ARG A 99 14.30 15.22 -8.78
CA ARG A 99 12.95 14.71 -8.51
C ARG A 99 12.93 13.21 -8.22
N SER A 100 13.57 12.42 -9.08
CA SER A 100 13.60 10.96 -8.92
C SER A 100 14.39 10.52 -7.68
N VAL A 101 15.45 11.24 -7.29
CA VAL A 101 16.20 10.94 -6.06
C VAL A 101 15.33 11.18 -4.82
N PHE A 102 14.62 12.30 -4.75
CA PHE A 102 13.70 12.59 -3.63
C PHE A 102 12.56 11.56 -3.53
N ASP A 103 12.00 11.14 -4.67
CA ASP A 103 10.97 10.09 -4.69
C ASP A 103 11.50 8.77 -4.12
N ILE A 104 12.71 8.34 -4.54
CA ILE A 104 13.33 7.13 -4.03
C ILE A 104 13.59 7.22 -2.52
N ILE A 105 14.12 8.36 -2.04
CA ILE A 105 14.35 8.58 -0.61
C ILE A 105 13.04 8.46 0.16
N CYS A 106 11.97 9.08 -0.32
CA CYS A 106 10.66 9.04 0.33
C CYS A 106 10.12 7.60 0.42
N TRP A 107 10.26 6.81 -0.64
CA TRP A 107 9.83 5.41 -0.62
C TRP A 107 10.72 4.51 0.23
N VAL A 108 12.02 4.77 0.31
CA VAL A 108 12.93 4.03 1.20
C VAL A 108 12.59 4.31 2.66
N ILE A 109 12.32 5.57 3.03
CA ILE A 109 11.88 5.93 4.38
C ILE A 109 10.52 5.29 4.69
N GLY A 110 9.57 5.37 3.75
CA GLY A 110 8.27 4.71 3.88
C GLY A 110 8.41 3.20 4.08
N PHE A 111 9.23 2.54 3.26
CA PHE A 111 9.53 1.13 3.40
C PHE A 111 10.12 0.79 4.78
N ALA A 112 11.13 1.52 5.24
CA ALA A 112 11.76 1.28 6.53
C ALA A 112 10.78 1.41 7.70
N LEU A 113 9.95 2.47 7.68
CA LEU A 113 8.94 2.72 8.70
C LEU A 113 7.89 1.60 8.73
N PHE A 114 7.33 1.26 7.58
CA PHE A 114 6.31 0.20 7.53
C PHE A 114 6.88 -1.19 7.75
N PHE A 115 8.14 -1.44 7.40
CA PHE A 115 8.82 -2.68 7.72
C PHE A 115 8.98 -2.86 9.23
N ALA A 116 9.35 -1.79 9.94
CA ALA A 116 9.39 -1.80 11.41
C ALA A 116 7.99 -2.07 12.01
N ILE A 117 6.95 -1.44 11.47
CA ILE A 117 5.55 -1.69 11.88
C ILE A 117 5.15 -3.14 11.61
N THR A 118 5.52 -3.73 10.48
CA THR A 118 5.20 -5.13 10.15
C THR A 118 5.85 -6.09 11.13
N ILE A 119 7.13 -5.88 11.48
CA ILE A 119 7.82 -6.72 12.47
C ILE A 119 7.20 -6.56 13.85
N GLY A 120 6.99 -5.32 14.30
CA GLY A 120 6.36 -5.03 15.58
C GLY A 120 4.95 -5.60 15.67
N GLY A 121 4.12 -5.33 14.66
CA GLY A 121 2.75 -5.82 14.57
C GLY A 121 2.65 -7.34 14.51
N THR A 122 3.58 -8.02 13.83
CA THR A 122 3.61 -9.49 13.80
C THR A 122 3.97 -10.06 15.18
N LYS A 123 4.96 -9.47 15.87
CA LYS A 123 5.33 -9.87 17.24
C LYS A 123 4.18 -9.65 18.20
N GLU A 124 3.52 -8.51 18.12
CA GLU A 124 2.32 -8.18 18.91
C GLU A 124 1.15 -9.12 18.62
N ALA A 125 0.94 -9.49 17.35
CA ALA A 125 -0.09 -10.46 16.98
C ALA A 125 0.18 -11.84 17.60
N ILE A 126 1.42 -12.32 17.51
CA ILE A 126 1.83 -13.61 18.11
C ILE A 126 1.71 -13.54 19.63
N HIS A 127 2.16 -12.46 20.26
CA HIS A 127 2.06 -12.29 21.70
C HIS A 127 0.60 -12.29 22.18
N SER A 128 -0.27 -11.57 21.45
CA SER A 128 -1.72 -11.51 21.70
C SER A 128 -2.40 -12.88 21.63
N ILE A 129 -1.98 -13.74 20.71
CA ILE A 129 -2.46 -15.13 20.61
C ILE A 129 -2.02 -15.94 21.82
N THR A 130 -0.76 -15.82 22.24
CA THR A 130 -0.19 -16.59 23.36
C THR A 130 -0.85 -16.24 24.70
N ILE A 131 -1.15 -14.97 24.94
CA ILE A 131 -1.76 -14.52 26.20
C ILE A 131 -3.29 -14.61 26.20
N GLY A 132 -3.90 -15.02 25.08
CA GLY A 132 -5.36 -15.06 24.93
C GLY A 132 -6.01 -13.69 25.14
N GLU A 133 -5.39 -12.64 24.60
CA GLU A 133 -5.84 -11.26 24.79
C GLU A 133 -7.26 -11.10 24.23
N ASN A 134 -8.13 -10.50 25.04
CA ASN A 134 -9.52 -10.24 24.67
C ASN A 134 -9.84 -8.76 24.85
N LEU A 135 -10.67 -8.22 23.97
CA LEU A 135 -11.24 -6.89 24.17
C LEU A 135 -12.12 -6.90 25.43
N TRP A 136 -12.09 -5.78 26.15
CA TRP A 136 -12.92 -5.53 27.32
C TRP A 136 -14.33 -5.22 26.80
N GLY A 137 -15.22 -6.20 26.86
CA GLY A 137 -16.56 -6.14 26.29
C GLY A 137 -17.52 -7.13 26.95
N VAL A 138 -18.81 -7.05 26.62
CA VAL A 138 -19.87 -7.91 27.18
C VAL A 138 -19.63 -9.39 26.84
N LYS A 139 -18.88 -9.66 25.75
CA LYS A 139 -18.44 -10.98 25.32
C LYS A 139 -16.93 -10.94 25.07
N LYS A 140 -16.18 -11.92 25.58
CA LYS A 140 -14.72 -12.04 25.32
C LYS A 140 -14.49 -12.17 23.82
N PHE A 141 -14.03 -11.09 23.19
CA PHE A 141 -13.74 -11.07 21.76
C PHE A 141 -12.23 -11.07 21.55
N PRO A 142 -11.69 -12.04 20.79
CA PRO A 142 -10.26 -12.11 20.55
C PRO A 142 -9.76 -10.94 19.71
N VAL A 143 -8.70 -10.26 20.14
CA VAL A 143 -8.05 -9.15 19.40
C VAL A 143 -7.17 -9.63 18.25
N TRP A 144 -6.71 -10.87 18.30
CA TRP A 144 -5.70 -11.40 17.38
C TRP A 144 -6.07 -11.27 15.88
N PRO A 145 -7.34 -11.41 15.42
CA PRO A 145 -7.66 -11.28 14.00
C PRO A 145 -7.38 -9.87 13.46
N GLY A 146 -7.66 -8.84 14.27
CA GLY A 146 -7.41 -7.44 13.91
C GLY A 146 -5.92 -7.11 13.84
N LYS A 147 -5.12 -7.70 14.74
CA LYS A 147 -3.65 -7.56 14.74
C LYS A 147 -3.00 -8.29 13.55
N ILE A 148 -3.51 -9.48 13.18
CA ILE A 148 -3.06 -10.19 11.97
C ILE A 148 -3.40 -9.39 10.72
N ALA A 149 -4.62 -8.85 10.61
CA ALA A 149 -5.01 -8.03 9.47
C ALA A 149 -4.13 -6.79 9.31
N ALA A 150 -3.77 -6.14 10.43
CA ALA A 150 -2.83 -5.02 10.44
C ALA A 150 -1.44 -5.41 9.95
N ALA A 151 -0.88 -6.51 10.48
CA ALA A 151 0.43 -7.03 10.06
C ALA A 151 0.44 -7.46 8.59
N PHE A 152 -0.66 -8.03 8.10
CA PHE A 152 -0.81 -8.41 6.70
C PHE A 152 -0.87 -7.18 5.78
N GLY A 153 -1.68 -6.17 6.12
CA GLY A 153 -1.79 -4.95 5.33
C GLY A 153 -0.50 -4.14 5.29
N SER A 154 0.25 -4.06 6.40
CA SER A 154 1.56 -3.41 6.44
C SER A 154 2.62 -4.18 5.65
N ALA A 155 2.62 -5.52 5.69
CA ALA A 155 3.48 -6.34 4.84
C ALA A 155 3.21 -6.09 3.34
N LEU A 156 1.93 -5.99 2.96
CA LEU A 156 1.51 -5.72 1.59
C LEU A 156 1.98 -4.33 1.12
N LEU A 157 1.95 -3.35 2.02
CA LEU A 157 2.48 -2.02 1.77
C LEU A 157 4.01 -2.01 1.60
N CYS A 158 4.76 -2.82 2.36
CA CYS A 158 6.20 -2.99 2.16
C CYS A 158 6.53 -3.53 0.76
N ILE A 159 5.76 -4.52 0.29
CA ILE A 159 5.90 -5.06 -1.07
C ILE A 159 5.63 -3.94 -2.09
N GLN A 160 4.61 -3.12 -1.85
CA GLN A 160 4.26 -1.99 -2.70
C GLN A 160 5.42 -0.99 -2.85
N PHE A 161 6.08 -0.62 -1.73
CA PHE A 161 7.24 0.27 -1.76
C PHE A 161 8.42 -0.32 -2.55
N LEU A 162 8.71 -1.62 -2.39
CA LEU A 162 9.78 -2.28 -3.15
C LEU A 162 9.53 -2.24 -4.66
N ILE A 163 8.28 -2.44 -5.07
CA ILE A 163 7.88 -2.35 -6.49
C ILE A 163 8.06 -0.91 -7.00
N ASP A 164 7.60 0.10 -6.25
CA ASP A 164 7.75 1.50 -6.64
C ASP A 164 9.22 1.89 -6.84
N ILE A 165 10.09 1.50 -5.89
CA ILE A 165 11.55 1.71 -5.99
C ILE A 165 12.12 1.04 -7.25
N GLY A 166 11.77 -0.23 -7.50
CA GLY A 166 12.25 -0.95 -8.68
C GLY A 166 11.85 -0.29 -9.99
N VAL A 167 10.62 0.22 -10.08
CA VAL A 167 10.11 0.91 -11.28
C VAL A 167 10.83 2.24 -11.52
N GLU A 168 11.09 3.03 -10.47
CA GLU A 168 11.76 4.33 -10.64
C GLU A 168 13.24 4.19 -10.96
N VAL A 169 13.93 3.21 -10.37
CA VAL A 169 15.31 2.88 -10.75
C VAL A 169 15.40 2.56 -12.24
N GLN A 170 14.46 1.77 -12.78
CA GLN A 170 14.41 1.49 -14.21
C GLN A 170 14.15 2.74 -15.05
N ARG A 171 13.25 3.63 -14.62
CA ARG A 171 12.99 4.91 -15.32
C ARG A 171 14.22 5.79 -15.41
N ILE A 172 15.01 5.87 -14.33
CA ILE A 172 16.26 6.65 -14.31
C ILE A 172 17.26 6.07 -15.32
N VAL A 173 17.44 4.74 -15.33
CA VAL A 173 18.35 4.05 -16.26
C VAL A 173 17.93 4.28 -17.72
N SER A 174 16.64 4.20 -18.02
CA SER A 174 16.11 4.48 -19.36
C SER A 174 16.29 5.94 -19.79
N ARG A 175 16.07 6.92 -18.89
CA ARG A 175 16.30 8.35 -19.17
C ARG A 175 17.76 8.65 -19.51
N LYS A 176 18.71 8.07 -18.77
CA LYS A 176 20.14 8.26 -19.03
C LYS A 176 20.53 7.77 -20.41
N LYS A 177 19.96 6.64 -20.86
CA LYS A 177 20.26 6.04 -22.17
C LYS A 177 19.80 6.93 -23.33
N LEU A 178 18.57 7.45 -23.26
CA LEU A 178 18.01 8.41 -24.22
C LEU A 178 18.80 9.72 -24.31
N GLY A 179 19.30 10.23 -23.17
CA GLY A 179 20.12 11.45 -23.15
C GLY A 179 21.51 11.26 -23.79
N VAL A 180 22.06 10.04 -23.75
CA VAL A 180 23.36 9.72 -24.36
C VAL A 180 23.23 9.56 -25.88
N GLU A 181 22.19 8.88 -26.37
CA GLU A 181 21.91 8.73 -27.81
C GLU A 181 21.68 10.09 -28.48
N PHE A 182 20.88 10.98 -27.87
CA PHE A 182 20.63 12.31 -28.42
C PHE A 182 21.90 13.19 -28.48
N ASN A 183 22.76 13.11 -27.46
CA ASN A 183 24.01 13.86 -27.44
C ASN A 183 24.98 13.37 -28.54
N GLN A 184 25.00 12.06 -28.83
CA GLN A 184 25.81 11.52 -29.93
C GLN A 184 25.30 11.93 -31.32
N GLU A 185 23.99 11.92 -31.56
CA GLU A 185 23.43 12.43 -32.84
C GLU A 185 23.75 13.90 -33.06
N THR A 186 23.63 14.74 -32.03
CA THR A 186 23.95 16.18 -32.16
C THR A 186 25.44 16.47 -32.37
N LEU A 187 26.34 15.58 -31.94
CA LEU A 187 27.77 15.69 -32.20
C LEU A 187 28.12 15.26 -33.63
N ASN A 188 27.46 14.21 -34.14
CA ASN A 188 27.72 13.67 -35.48
C ASN A 188 27.16 14.53 -36.62
N ILE A 189 26.23 15.44 -36.35
CA ILE A 189 25.70 16.41 -37.35
C ILE A 189 26.60 17.66 -37.48
N LYS A 190 27.54 17.85 -36.56
CA LYS A 190 28.45 19.01 -36.54
C LYS A 190 29.80 18.77 -37.22
N GLU A 191 30.09 17.54 -37.64
CA GLU A 191 31.24 17.19 -38.51
C GLU A 191 30.78 17.10 -39.97
#